data_AF-A0A2G9NCP4-F1
#
_entry.id   AF-A0A2G9NCP4-F1
#
_cell.length_a   1.000
_cell.length_b   1.000
_cell.length_c   1.000
_cell.angle_alpha   90.00
_cell.angle_beta   90.00
_cell.angle_gamma   90.00
#
_symmetry.space_group_name_H-M   'P 1'
#
loop_
_entity.id
_entity.type
_entity.pdbx_description
1 polymer ?
#
loop_
_entity_poly.entity_id
_entity_poly.type
_entity_poly.pdbx_seq_one_letter_code
_entity_poly.pdbx_strand_id
1 'polypeptide(L)' 'MFEGIVTLIAFLLILEGAFITFNPRWIQKITRKLLKNKTTLRTLGVIELIIGLGLFLVILSA' A
#
# COMPACT_ATOMS: atom_id res chain seq x y z
N MET A 1 -13.00 -15.48 -13.07
CA MET A 1 -11.52 -15.45 -13.21
C MET A 1 -10.95 -14.05 -12.98
N PHE A 2 -11.58 -12.98 -13.49
CA PHE A 2 -11.07 -11.60 -13.34
C PHE A 2 -11.13 -11.08 -11.89
N GLU A 3 -12.22 -11.32 -11.17
CA GLU A 3 -12.39 -10.88 -9.76
C GLU A 3 -11.30 -11.41 -8.82
N GLY A 4 -10.86 -12.66 -8.99
CA GLY A 4 -9.80 -13.24 -8.16
C GLY A 4 -8.45 -12.52 -8.32
N ILE A 5 -8.12 -12.07 -9.54
CA ILE A 5 -6.89 -11.31 -9.81
C ILE A 5 -6.99 -9.91 -9.20
N VAL A 6 -8.13 -9.24 -9.36
CA VAL A 6 -8.36 -7.89 -8.80
C VAL A 6 -8.35 -7.94 -7.26
N THR A 7 -8.93 -8.97 -6.67
CA THR A 7 -8.90 -9.21 -5.21
C THR A 7 -7.47 -9.43 -4.72
N LEU A 8 -6.67 -10.23 -5.45
CA LEU A 8 -5.28 -10.47 -5.10
C LEU A 8 -4.45 -9.17 -5.17
N ILE A 9 -4.65 -8.34 -6.20
CA ILE A 9 -3.97 -7.05 -6.34
C ILE A 9 -4.36 -6.11 -5.19
N ALA A 10 -5.65 -6.02 -4.85
CA ALA A 10 -6.12 -5.21 -3.73
C ALA A 10 -5.50 -5.66 -2.40
N PHE A 11 -5.41 -6.97 -2.17
CA PHE A 11 -4.78 -7.53 -0.98
C PHE A 11 -3.28 -7.21 -0.89
N LEU A 12 -2.56 -7.33 -2.00
CA LEU A 12 -1.13 -6.99 -2.07
C LEU A 12 -0.89 -5.50 -1.80
N LEU A 13 -1.72 -4.61 -2.34
CA LEU A 13 -1.66 -3.17 -2.07
C LEU A 13 -1.87 -2.84 -0.59
N ILE A 14 -2.83 -3.51 0.07
CA ILE A 14 -3.07 -3.33 1.50
C ILE A 14 -1.85 -3.78 2.31
N LEU A 15 -1.29 -4.95 2.00
CA LEU A 15 -0.09 -5.48 2.66
C LEU A 15 1.11 -4.55 2.50
N GLU A 16 1.36 -4.07 1.28
CA GLU A 16 2.47 -3.17 0.98
C GLU A 16 2.30 -1.81 1.68
N GLY A 17 1.13 -1.18 1.54
CA GLY A 17 0.82 0.08 2.20
C GLY A 17 0.92 -0.01 3.73
N ALA A 18 0.50 -1.14 4.31
CA ALA A 18 0.63 -1.40 5.75
C ALA A 18 2.11 -1.53 6.13
N PHE A 19 2.87 -2.32 5.38
CA PHE A 19 4.29 -2.52 5.63
C PHE A 19 5.08 -1.19 5.55
N ILE A 20 4.79 -0.34 4.57
CA ILE A 20 5.39 1.01 4.45
C ILE A 20 5.01 1.90 5.63
N THR A 21 3.75 1.87 6.04
CA THR A 21 3.22 2.73 7.12
C THR A 21 3.80 2.35 8.48
N PHE A 22 3.92 1.05 8.79
CA PHE A 22 4.43 0.55 10.07
C PHE A 22 5.95 0.49 10.13
N ASN A 23 6.63 0.24 9.00
CA ASN A 23 8.09 0.09 8.94
C ASN A 23 8.78 1.13 8.03
N PRO A 24 8.49 2.44 8.13
CA PRO A 24 9.04 3.44 7.22
C PRO A 24 10.56 3.56 7.32
N ARG A 25 11.17 3.16 8.46
CA ARG A 25 12.64 3.16 8.63
C ARG A 25 13.34 2.11 7.76
N TRP A 26 12.73 0.94 7.61
CA TRP A 26 13.28 -0.15 6.80
C TRP A 26 13.17 0.20 5.32
N ILE A 27 12.00 0.70 4.92
CA ILE A 27 11.80 1.10 3.53
C ILE A 27 12.64 2.31 3.17
N GLN A 28 12.75 3.31 4.04
CA GLN A 28 13.66 4.44 3.80
C GLN A 28 15.12 3.98 3.63
N LYS A 29 15.57 2.86 4.20
CA LYS A 29 16.91 2.31 3.89
C LYS A 29 16.99 1.79 2.45
N ILE A 30 15.92 1.22 1.92
CA ILE A 30 15.83 0.66 0.57
C ILE A 30 15.63 1.79 -0.46
N THR A 31 14.68 2.69 -0.22
CA THR A 31 14.34 3.84 -1.08
C THR A 31 15.13 5.11 -0.75
N ARG A 32 16.23 5.00 0.00
CA ARG A 32 17.11 6.13 0.40
C ARG A 32 17.58 6.99 -0.78
N LYS A 33 17.64 6.39 -1.99
CA LYS A 33 17.94 7.08 -3.26
C LYS A 33 16.77 7.88 -3.83
N LEU A 34 15.52 7.48 -3.55
CA LEU A 34 14.30 8.04 -4.15
C LEU A 34 13.52 8.95 -3.19
N LEU A 35 13.48 8.63 -1.90
CA LEU A 35 12.67 9.35 -0.91
C LEU A 35 13.50 9.59 0.36
N LYS A 36 14.08 10.80 0.46
CA LYS A 36 14.88 11.21 1.64
C LYS A 36 14.01 11.50 2.87
N ASN A 37 12.74 11.88 2.68
CA ASN A 37 11.85 12.29 3.77
C ASN A 37 10.97 11.14 4.27
N LYS A 38 11.12 10.80 5.56
CA LYS A 38 10.37 9.73 6.24
C LYS A 38 8.87 10.02 6.31
N THR A 39 8.50 11.30 6.45
CA THR A 39 7.09 11.70 6.53
C THR A 39 6.39 11.46 5.21
N THR A 40 7.01 11.85 4.09
CA THR A 40 6.51 11.58 2.74
C THR A 40 6.31 10.08 2.51
N LEU A 41 7.26 9.25 2.95
CA LEU A 41 7.17 7.80 2.80
C LEU A 41 5.99 7.19 3.57
N ARG A 42 5.77 7.66 4.80
CA ARG A 42 4.61 7.25 5.60
C ARG A 42 3.30 7.72 4.98
N THR A 43 3.25 8.95 4.48
CA THR A 43 2.06 9.46 3.77
C THR A 43 1.76 8.62 2.53
N LEU A 44 2.77 8.21 1.79
CA LEU A 44 2.62 7.37 0.60
C LEU A 44 2.02 6.01 0.96
N GLY A 45 2.55 5.36 2.01
CA GLY A 45 1.99 4.09 2.52
C GLY A 45 0.55 4.23 3.01
N VAL A 46 0.19 5.35 3.66
CA VAL A 46 -1.20 5.61 4.08
C VAL A 46 -2.12 5.80 2.88
N ILE A 47 -1.67 6.51 1.84
CA ILE A 47 -2.45 6.69 0.60
C ILE A 47 -2.68 5.34 -0.09
N GLU A 48 -1.65 4.52 -0.23
CA GLU A 48 -1.78 3.16 -0.77
C GLU A 48 -2.75 2.30 0.03
N LEU A 49 -2.70 2.40 1.36
CA LEU A 49 -3.61 1.66 2.24
C LEU A 49 -5.07 2.08 2.03
N ILE A 50 -5.33 3.38 1.87
CA ILE A 50 -6.68 3.92 1.59
C ILE A 50 -7.17 3.44 0.22
N ILE A 51 -6.32 3.50 -0.81
CA ILE A 51 -6.67 3.04 -2.16
C ILE A 51 -6.95 1.53 -2.16
N GLY A 52 -6.09 0.73 -1.53
CA GLY A 52 -6.26 -0.72 -1.40
C GLY A 52 -7.55 -1.09 -0.67
N LEU A 53 -7.85 -0.44 0.45
CA LEU A 53 -9.10 -0.63 1.18
C LEU A 53 -10.32 -0.21 0.35
N GLY A 54 -10.24 0.90 -0.37
CA GLY A 54 -11.31 1.35 -1.27
C GLY A 54 -11.61 0.33 -2.38
N LEU A 55 -10.57 -0.17 -3.04
CA LEU A 55 -10.69 -1.24 -4.04
C LEU A 55 -11.28 -2.51 -3.45
N PHE A 56 -10.83 -2.90 -2.25
CA PHE A 56 -11.34 -4.09 -1.57
C PHE A 56 -12.84 -3.99 -1.23
N LEU A 57 -13.30 -2.82 -0.78
CA LEU A 57 -14.72 -2.57 -0.51
C LEU A 57 -15.57 -2.63 -1.77
N VAL A 58 -15.08 -2.08 -2.89
CA VAL A 58 -15.78 -2.16 -4.19
C VAL A 58 -15.94 -3.62 -4.62
N ILE A 59 -14.88 -4.42 -4.48
CA ILE A 59 -14.92 -5.86 -4.81
C ILE A 59 -15.90 -6.61 -3.91
N LEU A 60 -15.91 -6.35 -2.59
CA LEU A 60 -16.87 -6.98 -1.68
C LEU A 60 -18.34 -6.63 -1.99
N SER A 61 -18.58 -5.51 -2.68
CA SER A 61 -19.91 -5.05 -3.07
C SER A 61 -20.36 -5.50 -4.47
N ALA A 62 -19.46 -6.10 -5.25
CA ALA A 62 -19.70 -6.60 -6.60
C ALA A 62 -20.06 -8.09 -6.59
#